data_AF-A0A239BN44-F1
#
_entry.id   AF-A0A239BN44-F1
#
_cell.length_a   1.000
_cell.length_b   1.000
_cell.length_c   1.000
_cell.angle_alpha   90.00
_cell.angle_beta   90.00
_cell.angle_gamma   90.00
#
_symmetry.space_group_name_H-M   'P 1'
#
loop_
_entity.id
_entity.type
_entity.pdbx_description
1 polymer ?
#
loop_
_entity_poly.entity_id
_entity_poly.type
_entity_poly.pdbx_seq_one_letter_code
_entity_poly.pdbx_strand_id
1 'polypeptide(L)' 'MRRSNVLLEKRRAFVLEYIQENQEKQMKVIVSELSEKLFVTERTIYTIINQGSQLKAS' A
#
# COMPACT_ATOMS: atom_id res chain seq x y z
N MET A 1 -6.75 -1.96 -25.37
CA MET A 1 -5.97 -2.55 -24.26
C MET A 1 -6.61 -2.16 -22.93
N ARG A 2 -7.48 -3.00 -22.35
CA ARG A 2 -7.83 -2.86 -20.92
C ARG A 2 -6.53 -3.11 -20.15
N ARG A 3 -5.91 -2.08 -19.58
CA ARG A 3 -4.72 -2.23 -18.72
C ARG A 3 -5.09 -3.26 -17.65
N SER A 4 -4.41 -4.42 -17.64
CA SER A 4 -4.61 -5.42 -16.60
C SER A 4 -4.23 -4.81 -15.25
N ASN A 5 -5.24 -4.32 -14.52
CA ASN A 5 -5.10 -3.73 -13.18
C ASN A 5 -4.60 -4.73 -12.13
N VAL A 6 -4.49 -6.01 -12.49
CA VAL A 6 -4.05 -7.12 -11.63
C VAL A 6 -2.74 -6.81 -10.88
N LEU A 7 -1.76 -6.18 -11.54
CA LEU A 7 -0.49 -5.81 -10.90
C LEU A 7 -0.66 -4.71 -9.85
N LEU A 8 -1.53 -3.74 -10.12
CA LEU A 8 -1.83 -2.66 -9.18
C LEU A 8 -2.64 -3.18 -7.99
N GLU A 9 -3.57 -4.10 -8.24
CA GLU A 9 -4.35 -4.77 -7.19
C GLU A 9 -3.47 -5.63 -6.30
N LYS A 10 -2.57 -6.44 -6.87
CA LYS A 10 -1.59 -7.22 -6.10
C LYS A 10 -0.68 -6.35 -5.25
N ARG A 11 -0.16 -5.25 -5.83
CA ARG A 11 0.67 -4.29 -5.09
C ARG A 11 -0.09 -3.68 -3.91
N ARG A 12 -1.34 -3.30 -4.14
CA ARG A 12 -2.19 -2.75 -3.08
C ARG A 12 -2.50 -3.76 -1.98
N ALA A 13 -2.83 -5.00 -2.35
CA ALA A 13 -3.08 -6.07 -1.40
C ALA A 13 -1.85 -6.29 -0.52
N PHE A 14 -0.66 -6.37 -1.13
CA PHE A 14 0.61 -6.50 -0.41
C PHE A 14 0.86 -5.35 0.57
N VAL A 15 0.65 -4.09 0.16
CA VAL A 15 0.81 -2.93 1.05
C VAL A 15 -0.11 -3.02 2.27
N LEU A 16 -1.38 -3.37 2.06
CA LEU A 16 -2.37 -3.45 3.15
C LEU A 16 -2.09 -4.62 4.09
N GLU A 17 -1.71 -5.77 3.56
CA GLU A 17 -1.32 -6.95 4.33
C GLU A 17 -0.09 -6.65 5.20
N TYR A 18 0.95 -6.06 4.60
CA TYR A 18 2.17 -5.69 5.32
C TYR A 18 1.89 -4.71 6.47
N ILE A 19 1.00 -3.72 6.27
CA ILE A 19 0.60 -2.80 7.34
C ILE A 19 -0.13 -3.55 8.46
N GLN A 20 -1.01 -4.48 8.12
CA GLN A 20 -1.77 -5.26 9.10
C GLN A 20 -0.86 -6.19 9.92
N GLU A 21 0.09 -6.86 9.28
CA GLU A 21 1.08 -7.71 9.94
C GLU A 21 2.04 -6.91 10.83
N ASN A 22 2.31 -5.65 10.49
CA ASN A 22 3.24 -4.79 11.19
C ASN A 22 2.54 -3.68 11.99
N GLN A 23 1.26 -3.83 12.35
CA GLN A 23 0.45 -2.80 13.00
C GLN A 23 1.02 -2.31 14.36
N GLU A 24 1.89 -3.10 14.98
CA GLU A 24 2.63 -2.75 16.19
C GLU A 24 3.72 -1.68 15.95
N LYS A 25 4.21 -1.56 14.71
CA LYS A 25 5.22 -0.56 14.32
C LYS A 25 4.57 0.79 14.06
N GLN A 26 5.35 1.85 14.24
CA GLN A 26 4.95 3.20 13.85
C GLN A 26 4.73 3.27 12.33
N MET A 27 3.63 3.88 11.89
CA MET A 27 3.26 4.00 10.47
C MET A 27 4.39 4.57 9.61
N LYS A 28 5.15 5.54 10.12
CA LYS A 28 6.29 6.13 9.42
C LYS A 28 7.38 5.11 9.08
N VAL A 29 7.65 4.16 9.99
CA VAL A 29 8.62 3.08 9.77
C VAL A 29 8.11 2.14 8.69
N ILE A 30 6.84 1.73 8.78
CA ILE A 30 6.20 0.84 7.80
C ILE A 30 6.23 1.46 6.40
N VAL A 31 5.93 2.76 6.29
CA VAL A 31 5.94 3.49 5.01
C VAL A 31 7.35 3.56 4.42
N SER A 32 8.38 3.79 5.23
CA SER A 32 9.78 3.77 4.77
C SER A 32 10.16 2.38 4.26
N GLU A 33 9.87 1.31 5.01
CA GLU A 33 10.16 -0.07 4.60
C GLU A 33 9.44 -0.44 3.30
N LEU A 34 8.18 -0.03 3.13
CA LEU A 34 7.41 -0.27 1.92
C LEU A 34 7.92 0.53 0.72
N SER A 35 8.34 1.78 0.95
CA SER A 35 8.96 2.65 -0.05
C SER A 35 10.22 1.98 -0.62
N GLU A 36 11.06 1.44 0.26
CA GLU A 36 12.28 0.72 -0.11
C GLU A 36 11.97 -0.63 -0.80
N LYS A 37 11.06 -1.45 -0.26
CA LYS A 37 10.72 -2.77 -0.82
C LYS A 37 10.06 -2.69 -2.21
N LEU A 38 9.20 -1.69 -2.42
CA LEU A 38 8.41 -1.55 -3.65
C LEU A 38 9.06 -0.60 -4.66
N PHE A 39 10.19 0.03 -4.30
CA PHE A 39 10.89 1.02 -5.10
C PHE A 39 9.96 2.16 -5.58
N VAL A 40 9.10 2.63 -4.68
CA VAL A 40 8.18 3.74 -4.92
C VAL A 40 8.33 4.78 -3.82
N THR A 41 7.88 6.01 -4.07
CA THR A 41 7.94 7.06 -3.04
C THR A 41 7.00 6.78 -1.88
N GLU A 42 7.35 7.26 -0.68
CA GLU A 42 6.46 7.26 0.49
C GLU A 42 5.09 7.87 0.18
N ARG A 43 5.05 8.94 -0.63
CA ARG A 43 3.80 9.56 -1.10
C ARG A 43 2.91 8.58 -1.87
N THR A 44 3.50 7.73 -2.69
CA THR A 44 2.78 6.67 -3.40
C THR A 44 2.20 5.66 -2.42
N ILE A 45 2.95 5.27 -1.39
CA ILE A 45 2.45 4.37 -0.34
C ILE A 45 1.26 5.00 0.38
N TYR A 46 1.35 6.25 0.83
CA TYR A 46 0.22 6.97 1.44
C TYR A 46 -1.00 7.06 0.51
N THR A 47 -0.78 7.25 -0.80
CA THR A 47 -1.86 7.26 -1.78
C THR A 47 -2.55 5.90 -1.85
N ILE A 48 -1.79 4.80 -1.87
CA ILE A 48 -2.32 3.43 -1.89
C ILE A 48 -3.10 3.14 -0.60
N ILE A 49 -2.60 3.57 0.55
CA ILE A 49 -3.29 3.42 1.84
C ILE A 49 -4.61 4.20 1.84
N ASN A 50 -4.59 5.45 1.38
CA ASN A 50 -5.79 6.29 1.32
C ASN A 50 -6.85 5.73 0.37
N GLN A 51 -6.44 5.27 -0.83
CA GLN A 51 -7.30 4.54 -1.75
C GLN A 51 -7.81 3.21 -1.16
N GLY A 52 -6.94 2.56 -0.37
CA GLY A 52 -7.21 1.43 0.53
C GLY A 52 -8.47 1.62 1.36
N SER A 53 -8.47 2.71 2.12
CA SER A 53 -9.52 3.10 3.06
C SER A 53 -10.85 3.44 2.38
N GLN A 54 -10.80 4.16 1.25
CA GLN A 54 -12.03 4.62 0.56
C GLN A 54 -12.89 3.48 -0.02
N LEU A 55 -12.31 2.31 -0.30
CA LEU A 55 -13.05 1.14 -0.81
C LEU A 55 -13.71 0.29 0.26
N LYS A 56 -13.41 0.51 1.56
CA LYS A 56 -14.13 -0.14 2.67
C LYS A 56 -15.36 0.67 3.12
N ALA A 57 -15.52 1.90 2.62
CA ALA A 57 -16.59 2.82 3.00
C ALA A 57 -17.71 2.94 1.94
N SER A 58 -17.82 1.99 1.01
CA SER A 58 -18.85 1.91 -0.03
C SER A 58 -19.51 0.55 -0.06
#